data_AF-A0A142XVR5-F1
#
_entry.id   AF-A0A142XVR5-F1
#
_cell.length_a   1.000
_cell.length_b   1.000
_cell.length_c   1.000
_cell.angle_alpha   90.00
_cell.angle_beta   90.00
_cell.angle_gamma   90.00
#
_symmetry.space_group_name_H-M   'P 1'
#
loop_
_entity.id
_entity.type
_entity.pdbx_description
1 polymer ?
#
loop_
_entity_poly.entity_id
_entity_poly.type
_entity_poly.pdbx_seq_one_letter_code
_entity_poly.pdbx_strand_id
1 'polypeptide(L)'
;MQMMNIDLELLRRIKQLYHDGLTKDELRAMGFKGTLVYKAIEQYERSKRLPDEKTPSKRCKQCGHKSYEPCFVNGVCQGCHTRKIVNEQWKGRFRV
;
A
#
# COMPACT_ATOMS: atom_id res chain seq x y z
N MET A 1 17.60 -9.84 -14.63
CA MET A 1 16.78 -9.16 -13.59
C MET A 1 15.39 -8.70 -14.08
N GLN A 2 14.82 -9.28 -15.17
CA GLN A 2 13.52 -8.84 -15.70
C GLN A 2 12.28 -9.55 -15.08
N MET A 3 12.44 -10.73 -14.48
CA MET A 3 11.31 -11.50 -13.94
C MET A 3 10.65 -10.89 -12.68
N MET A 4 11.39 -10.16 -11.83
CA MET A 4 10.81 -9.61 -10.59
C MET A 4 9.85 -8.43 -10.80
N ASN A 5 9.99 -7.67 -11.89
CA ASN A 5 9.13 -6.51 -12.15
C ASN A 5 7.73 -6.93 -12.63
N ILE A 6 7.64 -8.03 -13.39
CA ILE A 6 6.38 -8.55 -13.94
C ILE A 6 5.46 -9.02 -12.80
N ASP A 7 6.02 -9.75 -11.81
CA ASP A 7 5.25 -10.20 -10.65
C ASP A 7 4.71 -9.03 -9.81
N LEU A 8 5.46 -7.94 -9.68
CA LEU A 8 5.02 -6.74 -8.95
C LEU A 8 3.86 -6.02 -9.66
N GLU A 9 3.91 -5.93 -10.98
CA GLU A 9 2.86 -5.32 -11.79
C GLU A 9 1.58 -6.16 -11.77
N LEU A 10 1.71 -7.49 -11.89
CA LEU A 10 0.62 -8.45 -11.74
C LEU A 10 -0.04 -8.35 -10.36
N LEU A 11 0.75 -8.28 -9.29
CA LEU A 11 0.22 -8.12 -7.93
C LEU A 11 -0.57 -6.81 -7.79
N ARG A 12 -0.11 -5.70 -8.37
CA ARG A 12 -0.87 -4.44 -8.37
C ARG A 12 -2.20 -4.59 -9.12
N ARG A 13 -2.18 -5.24 -10.29
CA ARG A 13 -3.39 -5.44 -11.10
C ARG A 13 -4.43 -6.29 -10.39
N ILE A 14 -4.02 -7.40 -9.76
CA ILE A 14 -4.91 -8.27 -8.99
C ILE A 14 -5.52 -7.52 -7.81
N LYS A 15 -4.74 -6.70 -7.09
CA LYS A 15 -5.24 -5.88 -5.98
C LYS A 15 -6.29 -4.87 -6.45
N GLN A 16 -6.10 -4.28 -7.63
CA GLN A 16 -7.05 -3.32 -8.19
C GLN A 16 -8.36 -4.01 -8.59
N LEU A 17 -8.29 -5.14 -9.31
CA LEU A 17 -9.48 -5.90 -9.67
C LEU A 17 -10.26 -6.40 -8.43
N TYR A 18 -9.54 -6.83 -7.39
CA TYR A 18 -10.16 -7.19 -6.11
C TYR A 18 -10.80 -5.98 -5.41
N HIS A 19 -10.17 -4.80 -5.48
CA HIS A 19 -10.75 -3.54 -4.99
C HIS A 19 -12.02 -3.15 -5.75
N ASP A 20 -12.05 -3.37 -7.06
CA ASP A 20 -13.19 -3.10 -7.94
C ASP A 20 -14.36 -4.09 -7.73
N GLY A 21 -14.21 -5.09 -6.86
CA GLY A 21 -15.27 -5.98 -6.40
C GLY A 21 -15.19 -7.42 -6.92
N LEU A 22 -14.16 -7.76 -7.70
CA LEU A 22 -14.01 -9.13 -8.21
C LEU A 22 -13.62 -10.11 -7.10
N THR A 23 -14.24 -11.29 -7.15
CA THR A 23 -13.98 -12.39 -6.22
C THR A 23 -12.70 -13.15 -6.55
N LYS A 24 -12.22 -13.94 -5.58
CA LYS A 24 -11.04 -14.81 -5.74
C LYS A 24 -11.19 -15.77 -6.92
N ASP A 25 -12.40 -16.27 -7.14
CA ASP A 25 -12.70 -17.26 -8.17
C ASP A 25 -12.78 -16.62 -9.57
N GLU A 26 -13.33 -15.40 -9.68
CA GLU A 26 -13.30 -14.63 -10.93
C GLU A 26 -11.86 -14.25 -11.33
N LEU A 27 -11.02 -13.90 -10.36
CA LEU A 27 -9.59 -13.65 -10.61
C LEU A 27 -8.88 -14.90 -11.12
N ARG A 28 -9.20 -16.08 -10.58
CA ARG A 28 -8.65 -17.35 -11.09
C ARG A 28 -9.17 -17.66 -12.50
N ALA A 29 -10.45 -17.39 -12.78
CA ALA A 29 -11.06 -17.59 -14.10
C ALA A 29 -10.43 -16.72 -15.20
N MET A 30 -9.92 -15.53 -14.85
CA MET A 30 -9.16 -14.67 -15.78
C MET A 30 -7.74 -15.15 -16.08
N GLY A 31 -7.30 -16.27 -15.52
CA GLY A 31 -5.99 -16.87 -15.77
C GLY A 31 -4.88 -16.39 -14.82
N PHE A 32 -5.20 -15.65 -13.76
CA PHE A 32 -4.20 -15.32 -12.74
C PHE A 32 -3.84 -16.58 -11.93
N LYS A 33 -2.54 -16.80 -11.68
CA LYS A 33 -2.08 -17.92 -10.84
C LYS A 33 -2.68 -17.81 -9.44
N GLY A 34 -3.32 -18.88 -8.97
CA GLY A 34 -4.00 -18.90 -7.67
C GLY A 34 -3.11 -18.50 -6.48
N THR A 35 -1.81 -18.82 -6.52
CA THR A 35 -0.82 -18.42 -5.52
C THR A 35 -0.57 -16.91 -5.49
N LEU A 36 -0.51 -16.26 -6.66
CA LEU A 36 -0.40 -14.81 -6.78
C LEU A 36 -1.68 -14.12 -6.33
N VAL A 37 -2.85 -14.66 -6.69
CA VAL A 37 -4.15 -14.14 -6.25
C VAL A 37 -4.25 -14.14 -4.74
N TYR A 38 -3.91 -15.25 -4.09
CA TYR A 38 -3.93 -15.37 -2.63
C TYR A 38 -2.98 -14.35 -1.98
N LYS A 39 -1.73 -14.29 -2.45
CA LYS A 39 -0.72 -13.35 -1.92
C LYS A 39 -1.12 -11.88 -2.11
N ALA A 40 -1.70 -11.53 -3.26
CA ALA A 40 -2.15 -10.18 -3.56
C ALA A 40 -3.27 -9.74 -2.62
N ILE A 41 -4.28 -10.61 -2.45
CA ILE A 41 -5.45 -10.33 -1.61
C ILE A 41 -5.07 -10.29 -0.14
N GLU A 42 -4.25 -11.22 0.34
CA GLU A 42 -3.77 -11.21 1.72
C GLU A 42 -3.00 -9.90 2.03
N GLN A 43 -2.14 -9.46 1.11
CA GLN A 43 -1.44 -8.17 1.27
C GLN A 43 -2.39 -6.97 1.24
N TYR A 44 -3.46 -7.05 0.45
CA TYR A 44 -4.46 -5.99 0.34
C TYR A 44 -5.36 -5.93 1.59
N GLU A 45 -5.85 -7.07 2.05
CA GLU A 45 -6.64 -7.18 3.30
C GLU A 45 -5.80 -6.73 4.50
N ARG A 46 -4.52 -7.12 4.59
CA ARG A 46 -3.61 -6.63 5.65
C ARG A 46 -3.38 -5.13 5.60
N SER A 47 -3.31 -4.52 4.41
CA SER A 47 -3.09 -3.07 4.30
C SER A 47 -4.36 -2.25 4.55
N LYS A 48 -5.54 -2.85 4.31
CA LYS A 48 -6.85 -2.25 4.57
C LYS A 48 -7.42 -2.58 5.94
N ARG A 49 -6.84 -3.55 6.65
CA ARG A 49 -7.28 -3.92 7.99
C ARG A 49 -7.21 -2.69 8.88
N LEU A 50 -8.36 -2.31 9.44
CA LEU A 50 -8.41 -1.26 10.44
C LEU A 50 -7.54 -1.71 11.64
N PRO A 51 -6.78 -0.79 12.23
CA PRO A 51 -6.00 -1.09 13.41
C PRO A 51 -6.94 -1.56 14.53
N ASP A 52 -6.80 -2.82 14.94
CA ASP A 52 -7.47 -3.38 16.12
C ASP A 52 -7.03 -2.63 17.39
N GLU A 53 -7.77 -2.74 18.51
CA GLU A 53 -7.45 -2.06 19.78
C GLU A 53 -6.02 -2.37 20.31
N LYS A 54 -5.48 -3.53 19.94
CA LYS A 54 -4.12 -3.96 20.30
C LYS A 54 -3.03 -3.38 19.40
N THR A 55 -3.39 -2.68 18.32
CA THR A 55 -2.41 -2.11 17.37
C THR A 55 -1.70 -0.92 18.01
N PRO A 56 -0.36 -0.98 18.20
CA PRO A 56 0.35 0.11 18.84
C PRO A 56 0.25 1.38 18.00
N SER A 57 -0.32 2.44 18.57
CA SER A 57 -0.27 3.76 17.96
C SER A 57 1.02 4.47 18.37
N LYS A 58 1.75 5.01 17.40
CA LYS A 58 2.95 5.82 17.62
C LYS A 58 2.65 7.26 17.20
N ARG A 59 3.08 8.23 18.01
CA ARG A 59 3.10 9.65 17.59
C ARG A 59 4.43 9.96 16.95
N CYS A 60 4.40 10.58 15.78
CA CYS A 60 5.63 11.10 15.19
C CYS A 60 6.21 12.19 16.10
N LYS A 61 7.49 12.08 16.47
CA LYS A 61 8.18 13.08 17.29
C LYS A 61 8.35 14.43 16.58
N GLN A 62 8.34 14.45 15.24
CA GLN A 62 8.58 15.67 14.46
C GLN A 62 7.31 16.46 14.14
N CYS A 63 6.23 15.79 13.76
CA CYS A 63 4.97 16.47 13.37
C CYS A 63 3.79 16.22 14.31
N GLY A 64 3.95 15.37 15.33
CA GLY A 64 2.89 15.04 16.29
C GLY A 64 1.77 14.14 15.76
N HIS A 65 1.76 13.81 14.47
CA HIS A 65 0.71 12.99 13.86
C HIS A 65 0.64 11.60 14.52
N LYS A 66 -0.55 11.24 15.02
CA LYS A 66 -0.85 9.91 15.56
C LYS A 66 -1.04 8.97 14.38
N SER A 67 -0.14 8.02 14.26
CA SER A 67 -0.15 7.03 13.18
C SER A 67 -0.05 5.64 13.80
N TYR A 68 -0.69 4.66 13.18
CA TYR A 68 -0.48 3.26 13.57
C TYR A 68 0.86 2.79 12.99
N GLU A 69 1.50 1.77 13.57
CA GLU A 69 2.79 1.25 13.06
C GLU A 69 2.89 1.05 11.54
N PRO A 70 1.86 0.55 10.81
CA PRO A 70 1.94 0.44 9.34
C PRO A 70 2.03 1.77 8.60
N CYS A 71 1.78 2.91 9.25
CA CYS A 71 1.87 4.25 8.67
C CYS A 71 3.28 4.86 8.70
N PHE A 72 4.28 4.12 9.22
CA PHE A 72 5.68 4.51 9.16
C PHE A 72 6.39 3.70 8.08
N VAL A 73 6.88 4.37 7.03
CA VAL A 73 7.64 3.73 5.93
C VAL A 73 9.10 4.10 6.12
N ASN A 74 9.98 3.09 6.33
CA ASN A 74 11.41 3.30 6.61
C ASN A 74 11.69 4.28 7.79
N GLY A 75 10.85 4.24 8.83
CA GLY A 75 10.95 5.15 9.99
C GLY A 75 10.43 6.56 9.73
N VAL A 76 9.99 6.89 8.51
CA VAL A 76 9.39 8.18 8.18
C VAL A 76 7.87 8.11 8.34
N CYS A 77 7.33 9.05 9.11
CA CYS A 77 5.89 9.16 9.29
C CYS A 77 5.19 9.58 7.99
N GLN A 78 4.05 8.99 7.64
CA GLN A 78 3.34 9.32 6.40
C GLN A 78 2.98 10.82 6.31
N GLY A 79 2.58 11.46 7.41
CA GLY A 79 2.32 12.91 7.42
C GLY A 79 3.56 13.76 7.11
N CYS A 80 4.74 13.31 7.56
CA CYS A 80 6.04 13.95 7.32
C CYS A 80 6.43 13.81 5.84
N HIS A 81 6.22 12.61 5.30
CA HIS A 81 6.44 12.29 3.90
C HIS A 81 5.55 13.13 2.98
N THR A 82 4.24 13.22 3.28
CA THR A 82 3.30 14.07 2.53
C THR A 82 3.71 15.53 2.59
N ARG A 83 4.09 16.05 3.76
CA ARG A 83 4.57 17.44 3.90
C ARG A 83 5.83 17.70 3.08
N LYS A 84 6.75 16.74 3.00
CA LYS A 84 7.93 16.83 2.13
C LYS A 84 7.55 16.89 0.66
N ILE A 85 6.67 16.00 0.19
CA ILE A 85 6.19 16.00 -1.19
C ILE A 85 5.55 17.34 -1.54
N VAL A 86 4.64 17.84 -0.70
CA VAL A 86 3.97 19.12 -0.91
C VAL A 86 5.00 20.25 -0.99
N ASN A 87 5.98 20.29 -0.09
CA ASN A 87 7.03 21.31 -0.13
C ASN A 87 7.88 21.22 -1.41
N GLU A 88 8.14 20.02 -1.94
CA GLU A 88 8.88 19.84 -3.20
C GLU A 88 8.06 20.26 -4.43
N GLN A 89 6.75 20.02 -4.42
CA GLN A 89 5.81 20.54 -5.43
C GLN A 89 5.76 22.08 -5.40
N TRP A 90 5.66 22.69 -4.22
CA TRP A 90 5.67 24.15 -4.04
C TRP A 90 6.97 24.80 -4.52
N LYS A 91 8.10 24.09 -4.37
CA LYS A 91 9.40 24.51 -4.91
C LYS A 91 9.56 24.25 -6.41
N GLY A 92 8.52 23.79 -7.10
CA GLY A 92 8.50 23.54 -8.53
C GLY A 92 9.37 22.36 -8.98
N ARG A 93 9.82 21.49 -8.08
CA ARG A 93 10.69 20.34 -8.42
C ARG A 93 9.92 19.17 -9.03
N PHE A 94 8.64 19.07 -8.74
CA PHE A 94 7.72 18.14 -9.39
C PHE A 94 6.63 18.96 -10.07
N ARG A 95 6.73 19.12 -11.40
CA ARG A 95 5.59 19.55 -12.20
C ARG A 95 4.61 18.37 -12.25
N VAL A 96 3.43 18.55 -11.65
CA VAL A 96 2.25 17.73 -11.97
C VAL A 96 1.77 18.08 -13.37
#